data_AF-A0A067NXL0-F1
#
_entry.id   AF-A0A067NXL0-F1
#
_cell.length_a   1.000
_cell.length_b   1.000
_cell.length_c   1.000
_cell.angle_alpha   90.00
_cell.angle_beta   90.00
_cell.angle_gamma   90.00
#
_symmetry.space_group_name_H-M   'P 1'
#
loop_
_entity.id
_entity.type
_entity.pdbx_description
1 polymer ?
#
loop_
_entity_poly.entity_id
_entity_poly.type
_entity_poly.pdbx_seq_one_letter_code
_entity_poly.pdbx_strand_id
1 'polypeptide(L)'
;MFLDDVGLRSLTLFQLCSYSAAVSAALLFYDYSITVADEIELIWFAPWGAGKGLFLLNRYLSFIDTPLWLYRDLGTRHSLSVCGTLDNITGWTLIIGVLIAEGE
;
A
#
# COMPACT_ATOMS: atom_id res chain seq x y z
N MET A 1 -8.19 -22.69 -28.13
CA MET A 1 -6.71 -22.67 -28.00
C MET A 1 -6.17 -21.28 -27.70
N PHE A 2 -6.43 -20.25 -28.52
CA PHE A 2 -5.94 -18.87 -28.25
C PHE A 2 -6.60 -18.21 -27.02
N LEU A 3 -7.87 -18.51 -26.76
CA LEU A 3 -8.61 -18.02 -25.58
C LEU A 3 -8.16 -18.70 -24.27
N ASP A 4 -7.71 -19.94 -24.34
CA ASP A 4 -7.27 -20.72 -23.18
C ASP A 4 -5.91 -20.23 -22.66
N ASP A 5 -4.99 -19.87 -23.57
CA ASP A 5 -3.69 -19.28 -23.24
C ASP A 5 -3.82 -17.90 -22.58
N VAL A 6 -4.70 -17.05 -23.13
CA VAL A 6 -4.99 -15.72 -22.57
C VAL A 6 -5.63 -15.84 -21.19
N GLY A 7 -6.60 -16.73 -21.03
CA GLY A 7 -7.25 -16.98 -19.73
C GLY A 7 -6.27 -17.49 -18.67
N LEU A 8 -5.41 -18.45 -19.04
CA LEU A 8 -4.38 -18.97 -18.14
C LEU A 8 -3.40 -17.87 -17.71
N ARG A 9 -2.97 -17.03 -18.65
CA ARG A 9 -2.08 -15.90 -18.37
C ARG A 9 -2.72 -14.90 -17.41
N SER A 10 -3.98 -14.52 -17.62
CA SER A 10 -4.72 -13.63 -16.73
C SER A 10 -4.82 -14.16 -15.30
N LEU A 11 -5.05 -15.46 -15.13
CA LEU A 11 -5.09 -16.10 -13.81
C LEU A 11 -3.73 -16.09 -13.11
N THR A 12 -2.65 -16.42 -13.83
CA THR A 12 -1.31 -16.39 -13.27
C THR A 12 -0.87 -14.98 -12.86
N LEU A 13 -1.24 -13.96 -13.64
CA LEU A 13 -0.95 -12.57 -13.31
C LEU A 13 -1.70 -12.11 -12.06
N PHE A 14 -2.98 -12.47 -11.94
CA PHE A 14 -3.76 -12.18 -10.74
C PHE A 14 -3.11 -12.80 -9.50
N GLN A 15 -2.78 -14.09 -9.55
CA GLN A 15 -2.09 -14.78 -8.46
C GLN A 15 -0.75 -14.12 -8.11
N LEU A 16 0.03 -13.72 -9.12
CA LEU A 16 1.31 -13.05 -8.90
C LEU A 16 1.13 -11.72 -8.17
N CYS A 17 0.13 -10.92 -8.53
CA CYS A 17 -0.22 -9.68 -7.83
C CYS A 17 -0.67 -9.95 -6.38
N SER A 18 -1.46 -11.01 -6.14
CA SER A 18 -1.87 -11.41 -4.80
C SER A 18 -0.68 -11.75 -3.90
N TYR A 19 0.23 -12.58 -4.41
CA TYR A 19 1.42 -12.98 -3.68
C TYR A 19 2.36 -11.80 -3.44
N SER A 20 2.55 -10.93 -4.44
CA SER A 20 3.40 -9.75 -4.28
C SER A 20 2.83 -8.78 -3.24
N ALA A 21 1.51 -8.56 -3.22
CA ALA A 21 0.85 -7.73 -2.22
C ALA A 21 1.03 -8.30 -0.80
N ALA A 22 0.90 -9.62 -0.63
CA ALA A 22 1.11 -10.27 0.66
C ALA A 22 2.58 -10.18 1.13
N VAL A 23 3.54 -10.36 0.22
CA VAL A 23 4.97 -10.20 0.53
C VAL A 23 5.29 -8.75 0.89
N SER A 24 4.79 -7.78 0.13
CA SER A 24 4.96 -6.35 0.42
C SER A 24 4.38 -5.98 1.78
N ALA A 25 3.20 -6.51 2.13
CA ALA A 25 2.61 -6.28 3.45
C ALA A 25 3.49 -6.84 4.57
N ALA A 26 3.98 -8.07 4.43
CA ALA A 26 4.88 -8.68 5.41
C ALA A 26 6.18 -7.88 5.56
N LEU A 27 6.74 -7.41 4.44
CA LEU A 27 7.94 -6.59 4.42
C LEU A 27 7.70 -5.24 5.12
N LEU A 28 6.56 -4.59 4.89
CA LEU A 28 6.18 -3.34 5.56
C LEU A 28 6.10 -3.52 7.08
N PHE A 29 5.47 -4.59 7.55
CA PHE A 29 5.41 -4.89 8.98
C PHE A 29 6.79 -5.18 9.57
N TYR A 30 7.63 -5.92 8.84
CA TYR A 30 9.00 -6.22 9.26
C TYR A 30 9.84 -4.95 9.38
N ASP A 31 9.85 -4.11 8.34
CA ASP A 31 10.58 -2.84 8.30
C ASP A 31 10.08 -1.88 9.40
N TYR A 32 8.77 -1.83 9.62
CA TYR A 32 8.18 -1.06 10.71
C TYR A 32 8.67 -1.54 12.08
N SER A 33 8.66 -2.85 12.30
CA SER A 33 9.00 -3.44 13.60
C SER A 33 10.44 -3.16 14.02
N ILE A 34 11.37 -3.10 13.06
CA ILE A 34 12.78 -2.80 13.35
C ILE A 34 13.04 -1.30 13.51
N THR A 35 12.31 -0.45 12.78
CA THR A 35 12.54 1.00 12.80
C THR A 35 11.73 1.74 13.86
N VAL A 36 10.62 1.18 14.35
CA VAL A 36 9.71 1.87 15.29
C VAL A 36 10.38 2.25 16.61
N ALA A 37 11.34 1.45 17.09
CA ALA A 37 12.08 1.75 18.32
C ALA A 37 12.86 3.07 18.17
N ASP A 38 13.61 3.19 17.07
CA ASP A 38 14.38 4.39 16.74
C ASP A 38 13.46 5.58 16.43
N GLU A 39 12.31 5.35 15.79
CA GLU A 39 11.33 6.41 15.53
C GLU A 39 10.76 7.02 16.80
N ILE A 40 10.42 6.20 17.79
CA ILE A 40 9.87 6.69 19.05
C ILE A 40 10.91 7.57 19.75
N GLU A 41 12.17 7.16 19.76
CA GLU A 41 13.24 7.93 20.41
C GLU A 41 13.57 9.22 19.65
N LEU A 42 13.75 9.14 18.33
CA LEU A 42 14.29 10.24 17.52
C LEU A 42 13.19 11.17 16.99
N ILE A 43 12.05 10.62 16.60
CA ILE A 43 11.00 11.38 15.91
C ILE A 43 9.96 11.84 16.90
N TRP A 44 9.43 10.99 17.79
CA TRP A 44 8.29 11.38 18.63
C TRP A 44 8.62 12.52 19.60
N PHE A 45 9.81 12.50 20.21
CA PHE A 45 10.26 13.54 21.14
C PHE A 45 10.84 14.78 20.45
N ALA A 46 11.15 14.72 19.15
CA ALA A 46 11.61 15.88 18.40
C ALA A 46 10.51 16.95 18.22
N PRO A 47 10.86 18.25 18.12
CA PRO A 47 9.89 19.30 17.83
C PRO A 47 9.14 19.03 16.52
N TRP A 48 7.86 19.41 16.47
CA TRP A 48 7.04 19.26 15.27
C TRP A 48 7.54 20.20 14.15
N GLY A 49 8.11 19.62 13.10
CA GLY A 49 8.46 20.30 11.85
C GLY A 49 7.66 19.75 10.67
N ALA A 50 7.66 20.47 9.55
CA ALA A 50 6.98 20.05 8.32
C ALA A 50 7.46 18.66 7.84
N GLY A 51 8.77 18.40 7.87
CA GLY A 51 9.35 17.11 7.50
C GLY A 51 8.89 15.95 8.40
N LYS A 52 8.79 16.16 9.72
CA LYS A 52 8.24 15.16 10.65
C LYS A 52 6.78 14.82 10.32
N GLY A 53 5.97 15.83 9.99
CA GLY A 53 4.58 15.63 9.58
C GLY A 53 4.46 14.84 8.28
N LEU A 54 5.24 15.21 7.26
CA LEU A 54 5.27 14.53 5.95
C LEU A 54 5.74 13.09 6.07
N PHE A 55 6.80 12.86 6.86
CA PHE A 55 7.33 11.53 7.14
C PHE A 55 6.28 10.62 7.80
N LEU A 56 5.62 11.10 8.86
CA LEU A 56 4.58 10.33 9.53
C LEU A 56 3.39 10.09 8.59
N LEU A 57 2.95 11.09 7.84
CA LEU A 57 1.86 10.93 6.87
C LEU A 57 2.17 9.85 5.83
N ASN A 58 3.33 9.91 5.21
CA ASN A 58 3.73 8.93 4.20
C ASN A 58 3.78 7.51 4.78
N ARG A 59 4.38 7.35 5.97
CA ARG A 59 4.52 6.05 6.63
C ARG A 59 3.17 5.47 7.05
N TYR A 60 2.28 6.25 7.67
CA TYR A 60 0.97 5.77 8.11
C TYR A 60 -0.04 5.63 6.96
N LEU A 61 0.12 6.36 5.86
CA LEU A 61 -0.67 6.15 4.64
C LEU A 61 -0.42 4.75 4.04
N SER A 62 0.82 4.27 4.03
CA SER A 62 1.13 2.91 3.56
C SER A 62 0.44 1.82 4.39
N PHE A 63 0.24 2.05 5.69
CA PHE A 63 -0.54 1.14 6.56
C PHE A 63 -2.02 1.11 6.24
N ILE A 64 -2.56 2.15 5.61
CA ILE A 64 -3.96 2.19 5.17
C ILE A 64 -4.08 1.57 3.77
N ASP A 65 -3.14 1.86 2.87
CA ASP A 65 -3.20 1.39 1.48
C ASP A 65 -2.98 -0.12 1.36
N THR A 66 -2.03 -0.68 2.11
CA THR A 66 -1.69 -2.11 2.09
C THR A 66 -2.90 -3.04 2.39
N PRO A 67 -3.66 -2.84 3.48
CA PRO A 67 -4.84 -3.66 3.75
C PRO A 67 -5.99 -3.41 2.77
N LEU A 68 -6.12 -2.20 2.19
CA LEU A 68 -7.12 -1.93 1.15
C LEU A 68 -6.81 -2.72 -0.13
N TRP A 69 -5.53 -2.80 -0.51
CA TRP A 69 -5.05 -3.63 -1.61
C TRP A 69 -5.32 -5.12 -1.37
N LEU A 70 -4.98 -5.61 -0.17
CA LEU A 70 -5.26 -7.00 0.21
C LEU A 70 -6.76 -7.29 0.23
N TYR A 71 -7.58 -6.36 0.71
CA TYR A 71 -9.04 -6.50 0.71
C TYR A 71 -9.62 -6.58 -0.71
N ARG A 72 -9.12 -5.75 -1.62
CA ARG A 72 -9.50 -5.78 -3.04
C ARG A 72 -9.15 -7.11 -3.69
N ASP A 73 -7.96 -7.62 -3.41
CA ASP A 73 -7.39 -8.77 -4.10
C ASP A 73 -7.85 -10.12 -3.51
N LEU A 74 -7.93 -10.24 -2.18
CA LEU A 74 -8.37 -11.45 -1.49
C LEU A 74 -9.88 -11.50 -1.24
N GLY A 75 -10.58 -10.37 -1.33
CA GLY A 75 -12.00 -10.29 -1.03
C GLY A 75 -12.85 -10.98 -2.09
N THR A 76 -13.58 -12.01 -1.67
CA THR A 76 -14.50 -12.73 -2.56
C THR A 76 -15.81 -11.95 -2.69
N ARG A 77 -16.11 -11.47 -3.91
CA ARG A 77 -17.33 -10.71 -4.30
C ARG A 77 -17.40 -9.29 -3.76
N HIS A 78 -16.79 -8.35 -4.48
CA HIS A 78 -17.02 -6.92 -4.29
C HIS A 78 -18.10 -6.41 -5.24
N SER A 79 -18.88 -5.42 -4.81
CA SER A 79 -19.74 -4.68 -5.73
C SER A 79 -18.88 -3.79 -6.62
N LEU A 80 -19.38 -3.50 -7.83
CA LEU A 80 -18.66 -2.67 -8.80
C LEU A 80 -18.37 -1.25 -8.23
N SER A 81 -19.26 -0.73 -7.39
CA SER A 81 -19.08 0.56 -6.71
C SER A 81 -17.94 0.54 -5.70
N VAL A 82 -17.84 -0.52 -4.88
CA VAL A 82 -16.78 -0.66 -3.87
C VAL A 82 -15.43 -0.78 -4.54
N CYS A 83 -15.31 -1.55 -5.63
CA CYS A 83 -14.07 -1.66 -6.39
C CYS A 83 -13.61 -0.29 -6.93
N GLY A 84 -14.53 0.48 -7.52
CA GLY A 84 -14.22 1.81 -8.03
C GLY A 84 -13.80 2.78 -6.93
N THR A 85 -14.43 2.72 -5.75
CA THR A 85 -14.03 3.54 -4.60
C THR A 85 -12.65 3.14 -4.08
N LEU A 86 -12.35 1.84 -3.95
CA LEU A 86 -11.04 1.36 -3.50
C LEU A 86 -9.94 1.79 -4.46
N ASP A 87 -10.15 1.61 -5.77
CA ASP A 87 -9.19 2.02 -6.80
C ASP A 87 -8.96 3.54 -6.78
N ASN A 88 -10.01 4.33 -6.52
CA ASN A 88 -9.88 5.78 -6.41
C ASN A 88 -9.07 6.18 -5.17
N ILE A 89 -9.34 5.57 -4.01
CA ILE A 89 -8.62 5.84 -2.76
C ILE A 89 -7.13 5.53 -2.95
N THR A 90 -6.81 4.32 -3.41
CA THR A 90 -5.43 3.90 -3.67
C THR A 90 -4.74 4.78 -4.72
N GLY A 91 -5.47 5.22 -5.76
CA GLY A 91 -4.93 6.17 -6.74
C GLY A 91 -4.52 7.49 -6.11
N TRP A 92 -5.37 8.07 -5.24
CA TRP A 92 -5.07 9.32 -4.56
C TRP A 92 -3.96 9.20 -3.51
N THR A 93 -3.93 8.11 -2.74
CA THR A 93 -2.85 7.87 -1.77
C THR A 93 -1.49 7.76 -2.45
N LEU A 94 -1.42 7.09 -3.60
CA LEU A 94 -0.21 7.04 -4.42
C LEU A 94 0.22 8.41 -4.93
N ILE A 95 -0.71 9.22 -5.47
CA ILE A 95 -0.40 10.58 -5.95
C ILE A 95 0.13 11.44 -4.81
N ILE A 96 -0.49 11.39 -3.64
CA ILE A 96 -0.05 12.14 -2.46
C ILE A 96 1.35 11.68 -2.05
N GLY A 97 1.61 10.37 -1.99
CA GLY A 97 2.94 9.83 -1.66
C GLY A 97 4.03 10.31 -2.62
N VAL A 98 3.75 10.31 -3.93
CA VAL A 98 4.68 10.83 -4.95
C VAL A 98 4.92 12.33 -4.76
N LEU A 99 3.87 13.13 -4.55
CA LEU A 99 4.02 14.57 -4.34
C LEU A 99 4.83 14.91 -3.08
N ILE A 100 4.72 14.10 -2.03
CA ILE A 100 5.52 14.26 -0.81
C ILE A 100 6.99 13.92 -1.08
N ALA A 101 7.27 12.84 -1.82
CA ALA A 101 8.63 12.40 -2.12
C ALA A 101 9.38 13.35 -3.06
N GLU A 102 8.68 13.94 -4.03
CA GLU A 102 9.25 14.90 -4.99
C GLU A 102 9.24 16.35 -4.46
N GLY A 103 8.63 16.59 -3.30
CA GLY A 103 8.49 17.90 -2.66
C GLY A 103 9.66 18.29 -1.75
N GLU A 104 10.70 17.45 -1.65
CA GLU A 104 11.95 17.71 -0.94
C GLU A 104 13.05 18.25 -1.86
#